data_AF-A0A7V4MU42-F1
#
_entry.id   AF-A0A7V4MU42-F1
#
_cell.length_a   1.000
_cell.length_b   1.000
_cell.length_c   1.000
_cell.angle_alpha   90.00
_cell.angle_beta   90.00
_cell.angle_gamma   90.00
#
_symmetry.space_group_name_H-M   'P 1'
#
loop_
_entity.id
_entity.type
_entity.pdbx_description
1 polymer ?
#
loop_
_entity_poly.entity_id
_entity_poly.type
_entity_poly.pdbx_seq_one_letter_code
_entity_poly.pdbx_strand_id
1 'polypeptide(L)'
;MTEIGLGDGTPQHERVITDEMAGHITRVEELFYELKIEEVMTRDPHVVTPDVQMSAVLELLRQERISGAPVVMNSELVGIISIEDLIRALTEGQMTAPLAQYMTPKVITVQSQSPVIEAVKTFTQTRLGRLPVVDDAGKLVGIITKGDITRGVLKALQQDIQIEELKRYRASHLFEDIVSDRTSLVLRYYVKAGDFTHGGQASSHIKRALLRLGATPQIARRCGIAIYEAEMNLIIHTTQGGIIRVGIEPTNILMETIDEGPGIPDIELAMTPGYSTASEEVRELGFGAGMGLKNIERCTDSMHIESTPGKGTHLTMKILLPPPEGRAPEAASQRGEGKL
;
A
#
# COMPACT_ATOMS: atom_id res chain seq x y z
N MET A 1 -58.25 -16.08 7.08
CA MET A 1 -57.35 -15.94 8.25
C MET A 1 -56.06 -16.59 7.84
N THR A 2 -55.13 -15.76 7.37
CA THR A 2 -53.98 -16.19 6.57
C THR A 2 -52.74 -16.13 7.46
N GLU A 3 -52.03 -17.24 7.54
CA GLU A 3 -50.79 -17.41 8.28
C GLU A 3 -49.71 -16.44 7.78
N ILE A 4 -49.04 -15.79 8.72
CA ILE A 4 -47.96 -14.84 8.45
C ILE A 4 -46.67 -15.66 8.42
N GLY A 5 -46.21 -15.99 7.22
CA GLY A 5 -44.92 -16.63 6.99
C GLY A 5 -43.77 -15.69 7.38
N LEU A 6 -42.90 -16.20 8.24
CA LEU A 6 -41.62 -15.60 8.58
C LEU A 6 -40.75 -15.55 7.31
N GLY A 7 -40.45 -14.33 6.86
CA GLY A 7 -39.53 -14.06 5.76
C GLY A 7 -38.12 -14.52 6.10
N ASP A 8 -37.60 -15.34 5.21
CA ASP A 8 -36.28 -15.92 5.15
C ASP A 8 -35.18 -14.85 5.04
N GLY A 9 -34.19 -14.97 5.92
CA GLY A 9 -32.95 -14.21 5.84
C GLY A 9 -32.19 -14.60 4.57
N THR A 10 -32.27 -13.75 3.56
CA THR A 10 -31.36 -13.81 2.41
C THR A 10 -30.01 -13.25 2.85
N PRO A 11 -28.90 -14.02 2.75
CA PRO A 11 -27.58 -13.50 3.00
C PRO A 11 -27.27 -12.41 1.96
N GLN A 12 -26.80 -11.27 2.45
CA GLN A 12 -26.25 -10.20 1.61
C GLN A 12 -25.26 -10.83 0.63
N HIS A 13 -25.54 -10.72 -0.67
CA HIS A 13 -24.63 -11.14 -1.72
C HIS A 13 -23.26 -10.49 -1.46
N GLU A 14 -22.28 -11.30 -1.03
CA GLU A 14 -20.90 -11.08 -1.39
C GLU A 14 -20.90 -10.82 -2.89
N ARG A 15 -20.60 -9.58 -3.28
CA ARG A 15 -20.32 -9.28 -4.68
C ARG A 15 -19.10 -10.13 -5.03
N VAL A 16 -19.35 -11.25 -5.68
CA VAL A 16 -18.34 -12.08 -6.32
C VAL A 16 -17.61 -11.14 -7.27
N ILE A 17 -16.41 -10.73 -6.87
CA ILE A 17 -15.47 -10.00 -7.70
C ILE A 17 -15.17 -10.96 -8.86
N THR A 18 -15.66 -10.66 -10.06
CA THR A 18 -15.36 -11.48 -11.24
C THR A 18 -13.86 -11.40 -11.53
N ASP A 19 -13.28 -12.48 -12.09
CA ASP A 19 -11.85 -12.53 -12.45
C ASP A 19 -11.42 -11.38 -13.37
N GLU A 20 -12.33 -10.80 -14.16
CA GLU A 20 -12.08 -9.59 -14.96
C GLU A 20 -11.80 -8.33 -14.12
N MET A 21 -12.32 -8.24 -12.89
CA MET A 21 -12.05 -7.15 -11.96
C MET A 21 -10.72 -7.32 -11.19
N ALA A 22 -10.14 -8.52 -11.18
CA ALA A 22 -8.92 -8.80 -10.43
C ALA A 22 -7.69 -8.06 -11.00
N GLY A 23 -7.61 -7.90 -12.32
CA GLY A 23 -6.48 -7.24 -13.01
C GLY A 23 -6.57 -5.71 -13.13
N HIS A 24 -7.72 -5.11 -12.79
CA HIS A 24 -7.93 -3.66 -12.88
C HIS A 24 -7.65 -2.97 -11.55
N ILE A 25 -6.40 -2.58 -11.36
CA ILE A 25 -6.02 -1.64 -10.29
C ILE A 25 -6.64 -0.28 -10.59
N THR A 26 -7.44 0.25 -9.67
CA THR A 26 -8.07 1.58 -9.76
C THR A 26 -7.10 2.70 -9.40
N ARG A 27 -7.40 3.95 -9.77
CA ARG A 27 -6.56 5.10 -9.36
C ARG A 27 -6.59 5.28 -7.83
N VAL A 28 -7.72 4.97 -7.20
CA VAL A 28 -7.88 4.99 -5.75
C VAL A 28 -6.92 3.99 -5.09
N GLU A 29 -6.87 2.74 -5.58
CA GLU A 29 -5.94 1.74 -5.06
C GLU A 29 -4.49 2.19 -5.20
N GLU A 30 -4.12 2.76 -6.34
CA GLU A 30 -2.78 3.31 -6.54
C GLU A 30 -2.43 4.45 -5.58
N LEU A 31 -3.34 5.40 -5.38
CA LEU A 31 -3.11 6.54 -4.49
C LEU A 31 -2.81 6.10 -3.05
N PHE A 32 -3.33 4.95 -2.59
CA PHE A 32 -2.97 4.43 -1.28
C PHE A 32 -1.49 4.03 -1.17
N TYR A 33 -0.84 3.66 -2.27
CA TYR A 33 0.60 3.35 -2.28
C TYR A 33 1.47 4.59 -2.51
N GLU A 34 0.94 5.63 -3.16
CA GLU A 34 1.70 6.84 -3.46
C GLU A 34 1.66 7.91 -2.37
N LEU A 35 0.47 8.14 -1.79
CA LEU A 35 0.29 9.16 -0.77
C LEU A 35 0.98 8.72 0.51
N LYS A 36 1.78 9.61 1.09
CA LYS A 36 2.33 9.43 2.42
C LYS A 36 1.31 9.81 3.49
N ILE A 37 1.40 9.16 4.64
CA ILE A 37 0.56 9.43 5.80
C ILE A 37 0.65 10.91 6.19
N GLU A 38 1.84 11.50 6.16
CA GLU A 38 2.04 12.90 6.51
C GLU A 38 1.34 13.92 5.60
N GLU A 39 0.95 13.52 4.39
CA GLU A 39 0.26 14.36 3.41
C GLU A 39 -1.26 14.41 3.67
N VAL A 40 -1.78 13.43 4.40
CA VAL A 40 -3.22 13.28 4.67
C VAL A 40 -3.59 13.36 6.16
N MET A 41 -2.64 13.14 7.07
CA MET A 41 -2.87 13.16 8.51
C MET A 41 -3.28 14.54 9.04
N THR A 42 -3.89 14.54 10.22
CA THR A 42 -4.01 15.75 11.03
C THR A 42 -2.71 15.97 11.79
N ARG A 43 -2.02 17.07 11.50
CA ARG A 43 -0.79 17.49 12.19
C ARG A 43 -1.12 18.14 13.54
N ASP A 44 -0.17 18.08 14.46
CA ASP A 44 -0.25 18.72 15.78
C ASP A 44 -1.57 18.42 16.51
N PRO A 45 -1.88 17.13 16.77
CA PRO A 45 -3.14 16.76 17.40
C PRO A 45 -3.23 17.31 18.82
N HIS A 46 -4.44 17.64 19.26
CA HIS A 46 -4.70 17.92 20.67
C HIS A 46 -4.37 16.69 21.52
N VAL A 47 -3.52 16.87 22.52
CA VAL A 47 -3.08 15.81 23.45
C VAL A 47 -3.60 16.07 24.86
N VAL A 48 -3.73 14.99 25.64
CA VAL A 48 -4.11 15.04 27.06
C VAL A 48 -3.07 14.33 27.92
N THR A 49 -3.03 14.65 29.22
CA THR A 49 -2.13 13.99 30.17
C THR A 49 -2.88 12.92 30.98
N PRO A 50 -2.24 11.83 31.43
CA PRO A 50 -2.93 10.71 32.07
C PRO A 50 -3.65 11.04 33.39
N ASP A 51 -3.30 12.14 34.02
CA ASP A 51 -3.83 12.62 35.29
C ASP A 51 -5.12 13.46 35.16
N VAL A 52 -5.48 13.92 33.95
CA VAL A 52 -6.73 14.70 33.78
C VAL A 52 -7.97 13.83 34.04
N GLN A 53 -8.99 14.44 34.63
CA GLN A 53 -10.27 13.77 34.90
C GLN A 53 -11.05 13.53 33.61
N MET A 54 -11.83 12.44 33.57
CA MET A 54 -12.71 12.12 32.43
C MET A 54 -13.71 13.25 32.09
N SER A 55 -14.15 14.01 33.08
CA SER A 55 -14.99 15.21 32.88
C SER A 55 -14.32 16.30 32.06
N ALA A 56 -13.02 16.55 32.30
CA ALA A 56 -12.24 17.50 31.52
C ALA A 56 -11.97 16.99 30.10
N VAL A 57 -11.76 15.68 29.94
CA VAL A 57 -11.63 15.04 28.61
C VAL A 57 -12.91 15.22 27.79
N LEU A 58 -14.08 15.01 28.40
CA LEU A 58 -15.37 15.23 27.73
C LEU A 58 -15.50 16.66 27.20
N GLU A 59 -15.15 17.65 28.03
CA GLU A 59 -15.17 19.06 27.65
C GLU A 59 -14.20 19.34 26.49
N LEU A 60 -12.98 18.82 26.54
CA LEU A 60 -12.01 18.94 25.45
C LEU A 60 -12.55 18.35 24.13
N LEU A 61 -13.02 17.09 24.15
CA LEU A 61 -13.53 16.44 22.94
C LEU A 61 -14.71 17.21 22.33
N ARG A 62 -15.58 17.77 23.17
CA ARG A 62 -16.72 18.59 22.74
C ARG A 62 -16.27 19.92 22.12
N GLN A 63 -15.38 20.65 22.80
CA GLN A 63 -14.90 21.97 22.36
C GLN A 63 -14.13 21.87 21.05
N GLU A 64 -13.19 20.93 20.98
CA GLU A 64 -12.33 20.71 19.81
C GLU A 64 -13.02 19.91 18.69
N ARG A 65 -14.25 19.44 18.93
CA ARG A 65 -15.05 18.63 17.98
C ARG A 65 -14.30 17.40 17.47
N ILE A 66 -13.52 16.79 18.36
CA ILE A 66 -12.77 15.56 18.11
C ILE A 66 -13.39 14.41 18.90
N SER A 67 -13.23 13.20 18.38
CA SER A 67 -13.80 11.99 18.99
C SER A 67 -12.81 11.17 19.83
N GLY A 68 -11.65 11.74 20.11
CA GLY A 68 -10.57 11.10 20.86
C GLY A 68 -9.24 11.82 20.64
N ALA A 69 -8.29 11.58 21.54
CA ALA A 69 -7.02 12.28 21.61
C ALA A 69 -5.88 11.34 22.03
N PRO A 70 -4.64 11.54 21.55
CA PRO A 70 -3.46 10.89 22.11
C PRO A 70 -3.22 11.33 23.55
N VAL A 71 -2.76 10.40 24.39
CA VAL A 71 -2.36 10.66 25.77
C VAL A 71 -0.84 10.72 25.84
N VAL A 72 -0.29 11.83 26.33
CA VAL A 72 1.15 12.11 26.38
C VAL A 72 1.58 12.39 27.82
N MET A 73 2.72 11.82 28.23
CA MET A 73 3.36 12.09 29.53
C MET A 73 4.85 12.34 29.29
N ASN A 74 5.41 13.43 29.82
CA ASN A 74 6.83 13.79 29.63
C ASN A 74 7.29 13.77 28.15
N SER A 75 6.42 14.24 27.25
CA SER A 75 6.64 14.22 25.78
C SER A 75 6.65 12.84 25.12
N GLU A 76 6.32 11.78 25.86
CA GLU A 76 6.16 10.43 25.33
C GLU A 76 4.68 10.06 25.16
N LEU A 77 4.36 9.41 24.05
CA LEU A 77 3.03 8.88 23.78
C LEU A 77 2.78 7.64 24.64
N VAL A 78 1.87 7.75 25.62
CA VAL A 78 1.60 6.69 26.61
C VAL A 78 0.27 5.98 26.42
N GLY A 79 -0.64 6.55 25.62
CA GLY A 79 -1.95 5.95 25.39
C GLY A 79 -2.81 6.71 24.40
N ILE A 80 -4.05 6.26 24.25
CA ILE A 80 -5.08 6.96 23.49
C ILE A 80 -6.42 6.89 24.24
N ILE A 81 -7.23 7.94 24.11
CA ILE A 81 -8.58 8.01 24.68
C ILE A 81 -9.59 8.31 23.57
N SER A 82 -10.76 7.66 23.62
CA SER A 82 -11.86 7.88 22.67
C SER A 82 -13.19 8.24 23.35
N ILE A 83 -14.18 8.62 22.55
CA ILE A 83 -15.57 8.77 23.01
C ILE A 83 -16.09 7.47 23.65
N GLU A 84 -15.69 6.29 23.17
CA GLU A 84 -16.15 5.02 23.76
C GLU A 84 -15.68 4.86 25.20
N ASP A 85 -14.47 5.35 25.51
CA ASP A 85 -13.94 5.37 26.87
C ASP A 85 -14.69 6.35 27.77
N LEU A 86 -15.13 7.49 27.23
CA LEU A 86 -16.00 8.42 27.95
C LEU A 86 -17.38 7.83 28.23
N ILE A 87 -17.95 7.12 27.25
CA ILE A 87 -19.23 6.41 27.43
C ILE A 87 -19.08 5.38 28.56
N ARG A 88 -17.99 4.62 28.58
CA ARG A 88 -17.70 3.66 29.65
C ARG A 88 -17.62 4.32 31.03
N ALA A 89 -16.80 5.37 31.16
CA ALA A 89 -16.68 6.12 32.42
C ALA A 89 -18.02 6.73 32.88
N LEU A 90 -18.84 7.21 31.93
CA LEU A 90 -20.16 7.77 32.23
C LEU A 90 -21.12 6.70 32.75
N THR A 91 -21.16 5.52 32.11
CA THR A 91 -22.00 4.40 32.55
C THR A 91 -21.62 3.84 33.92
N GLU A 92 -20.34 3.94 34.28
CA GLU A 92 -19.81 3.53 35.58
C GLU A 92 -19.93 4.61 36.66
N GLY A 93 -20.35 5.82 36.30
CA GLY A 93 -20.45 6.97 37.23
C GLY A 93 -19.10 7.53 37.68
N GLN A 94 -18.03 7.29 36.93
CA GLN A 94 -16.64 7.58 37.30
C GLN A 94 -16.05 8.79 36.55
N MET A 95 -16.85 9.83 36.30
CA MET A 95 -16.40 11.00 35.54
C MET A 95 -15.31 11.83 36.24
N THR A 96 -15.08 11.62 37.54
CA THR A 96 -14.00 12.25 38.32
C THR A 96 -12.71 11.42 38.36
N ALA A 97 -12.74 10.19 37.83
CA ALA A 97 -11.56 9.33 37.78
C ALA A 97 -10.52 9.88 36.78
N PRO A 98 -9.22 9.65 37.03
CA PRO A 98 -8.18 10.01 36.08
C PRO A 98 -8.30 9.19 34.80
N LEU A 99 -8.06 9.82 33.66
CA LEU A 99 -8.22 9.17 32.35
C LEU A 99 -7.28 7.98 32.14
N ALA A 100 -6.16 7.92 32.87
CA ALA A 100 -5.25 6.77 32.85
C ALA A 100 -5.93 5.43 33.15
N GLN A 101 -7.05 5.43 33.88
CA GLN A 101 -7.82 4.21 34.17
C GLN A 101 -8.65 3.72 32.97
N TYR A 102 -8.93 4.61 32.02
CA TYR A 102 -9.81 4.36 30.88
C TYR A 102 -9.09 4.39 29.54
N MET A 103 -7.93 5.03 29.43
CA MET A 103 -7.17 5.05 28.19
C MET A 103 -6.76 3.64 27.76
N THR A 104 -6.56 3.45 26.45
CA THR A 104 -5.90 2.26 25.94
C THR A 104 -4.38 2.48 26.01
N PRO A 105 -3.64 1.74 26.85
CA PRO A 105 -2.17 1.80 26.91
C PRO A 105 -1.57 1.02 25.73
N LYS A 106 -0.28 1.23 25.43
CA LYS A 106 0.45 0.56 24.33
C LYS A 106 -0.24 0.74 22.98
N VAL A 107 -0.13 1.97 22.47
CA VAL A 107 -0.79 2.36 21.21
C VAL A 107 -0.05 1.83 20.00
N ILE A 108 -0.81 1.25 19.07
CA ILE A 108 -0.33 0.96 17.73
C ILE A 108 -0.17 2.30 17.00
N THR A 109 1.03 2.55 16.46
CA THR A 109 1.36 3.79 15.74
C THR A 109 1.69 3.49 14.29
N VAL A 110 1.73 4.53 13.47
CA VAL A 110 2.20 4.46 12.09
C VAL A 110 3.24 5.54 11.84
N GLN A 111 4.18 5.27 10.93
CA GLN A 111 5.25 6.21 10.58
C GLN A 111 4.72 7.28 9.61
N SER A 112 5.10 8.54 9.85
CA SER A 112 4.67 9.68 9.03
C SER A 112 5.05 9.56 7.55
N GLN A 113 6.21 8.96 7.28
CA GLN A 113 6.74 8.78 5.93
C GLN A 113 6.18 7.55 5.22
N SER A 114 5.50 6.65 5.93
CA SER A 114 4.92 5.44 5.32
C SER A 114 3.75 5.80 4.39
N PRO A 115 3.51 4.97 3.36
CA PRO A 115 2.33 5.12 2.52
C PRO A 115 1.01 4.89 3.27
N VAL A 116 -0.05 5.53 2.77
CA VAL A 116 -1.40 5.44 3.36
C VAL A 116 -1.92 4.00 3.42
N ILE A 117 -1.52 3.13 2.49
CA ILE A 117 -1.91 1.71 2.50
C ILE A 117 -1.51 1.01 3.81
N GLU A 118 -0.41 1.41 4.45
CA GLU A 118 -0.01 0.83 5.74
C GLU A 118 -1.02 1.17 6.84
N ALA A 119 -1.47 2.43 6.91
CA ALA A 119 -2.55 2.79 7.83
C ALA A 119 -3.86 2.03 7.52
N VAL A 120 -4.19 1.82 6.24
CA VAL A 120 -5.36 1.03 5.83
C VAL A 120 -5.22 -0.44 6.26
N LYS A 121 -4.04 -1.05 6.10
CA LYS A 121 -3.75 -2.42 6.56
C LYS A 121 -3.94 -2.52 8.08
N THR A 122 -3.36 -1.60 8.84
CA THR A 122 -3.52 -1.54 10.30
C THR A 122 -4.99 -1.38 10.69
N PHE A 123 -5.76 -0.54 9.99
CA PHE A 123 -7.19 -0.35 10.24
C PHE A 123 -8.07 -1.58 9.92
N THR A 124 -7.63 -2.45 9.03
CA THR A 124 -8.35 -3.69 8.68
C THR A 124 -8.00 -4.81 9.64
N GLN A 125 -6.76 -4.87 10.09
CA GLN A 125 -6.28 -5.88 11.04
C GLN A 125 -6.69 -5.58 12.49
N THR A 126 -6.92 -4.29 12.81
CA THR A 126 -7.33 -3.83 14.14
C THR A 126 -8.75 -3.29 14.09
N ARG A 127 -9.39 -3.13 15.27
CA ARG A 127 -10.69 -2.43 15.38
C ARG A 127 -10.53 -0.94 15.69
N LEU A 128 -9.33 -0.38 15.45
CA LEU A 128 -9.04 1.00 15.79
C LEU A 128 -9.70 1.96 14.78
N GLY A 129 -10.22 3.09 15.29
CA GLY A 129 -10.79 4.16 14.47
C GLY A 129 -9.77 5.23 14.07
N ARG A 130 -8.62 5.28 14.76
CA ARG A 130 -7.56 6.28 14.58
C ARG A 130 -6.21 5.68 14.97
N LEU A 131 -5.13 6.21 14.38
CA LEU A 131 -3.76 5.80 14.66
C LEU A 131 -2.92 7.06 14.95
N PRO A 132 -2.22 7.13 16.09
CA PRO A 132 -1.19 8.14 16.29
C PRO A 132 -0.08 7.98 15.24
N VAL A 133 0.40 9.11 14.72
CA VAL A 133 1.46 9.15 13.72
C VAL A 133 2.75 9.64 14.37
N VAL A 134 3.83 8.90 14.19
CA VAL A 134 5.15 9.22 14.74
C VAL A 134 6.17 9.53 13.64
N ASP A 135 7.22 10.27 13.98
CA ASP A 135 8.41 10.42 13.15
C ASP A 135 9.43 9.29 13.37
N ASP A 136 10.54 9.32 12.64
CA ASP A 136 11.61 8.33 12.72
C ASP A 136 12.26 8.25 14.12
N ALA A 137 12.12 9.28 14.95
CA ALA A 137 12.60 9.31 16.34
C ALA A 137 11.54 8.77 17.33
N GLY A 138 10.39 8.32 16.85
CA GLY A 138 9.28 7.83 17.67
C GLY A 138 8.44 8.94 18.31
N LYS A 139 8.65 10.20 17.94
CA LYS A 139 7.91 11.32 18.50
C LYS A 139 6.56 11.47 17.80
N LEU A 140 5.51 11.72 18.56
CA LEU A 140 4.18 12.01 18.03
C LEU A 140 4.19 13.30 17.19
N VAL A 141 3.82 13.19 15.91
CA VAL A 141 3.75 14.30 14.94
C VAL A 141 2.36 14.49 14.33
N GLY A 142 1.46 13.53 14.53
CA GLY A 142 0.14 13.57 13.91
C GLY A 142 -0.83 12.52 14.44
N ILE A 143 -2.04 12.55 13.89
CA ILE A 143 -3.03 11.49 14.02
C ILE A 143 -3.70 11.27 12.67
N ILE A 144 -3.97 10.01 12.33
CA ILE A 144 -4.66 9.65 11.09
C ILE A 144 -5.92 8.83 11.38
N THR A 145 -6.99 9.12 10.66
CA THR A 145 -8.28 8.43 10.71
C THR A 145 -8.70 7.96 9.32
N LYS A 146 -9.66 7.03 9.25
CA LYS A 146 -10.28 6.63 7.97
C LYS A 146 -10.85 7.84 7.20
N GLY A 147 -11.40 8.82 7.92
CA GLY A 147 -11.93 10.04 7.31
C GLY A 147 -10.85 10.95 6.71
N ASP A 148 -9.69 11.04 7.35
CA ASP A 148 -8.53 11.78 6.83
C ASP A 148 -8.04 11.16 5.51
N ILE A 149 -7.91 9.83 5.50
CA ILE A 149 -7.55 9.05 4.30
C ILE A 149 -8.55 9.32 3.16
N THR A 150 -9.85 9.19 3.42
CA THR A 150 -10.87 9.45 2.39
C THR A 150 -10.76 10.87 1.82
N ARG A 151 -10.60 11.89 2.67
CA ARG A 151 -10.48 13.29 2.22
C ARG A 151 -9.17 13.52 1.45
N GLY A 152 -8.07 12.95 1.91
CA GLY A 152 -6.76 13.04 1.27
C GLY A 152 -6.76 12.42 -0.13
N VAL A 153 -7.28 11.21 -0.27
CA VAL A 153 -7.42 10.52 -1.57
C VAL A 153 -8.34 11.31 -2.51
N LEU A 154 -9.48 11.82 -2.01
CA LEU A 154 -10.38 12.62 -2.84
C LEU A 154 -9.71 13.89 -3.36
N LYS A 155 -8.92 14.57 -2.52
CA LYS A 155 -8.15 15.75 -2.91
C LYS A 155 -7.08 15.41 -3.97
N ALA A 156 -6.38 14.28 -3.81
CA ALA A 156 -5.37 13.84 -4.78
C ALA A 156 -5.99 13.50 -6.15
N LEU A 157 -7.13 12.81 -6.17
CA LEU A 157 -7.88 12.54 -7.40
C LEU A 157 -8.26 13.81 -8.16
N GLN A 158 -8.65 14.87 -7.43
CA GLN A 158 -8.98 16.16 -8.05
C GLN A 158 -7.76 16.85 -8.68
N GLN A 159 -6.57 16.69 -8.09
CA GLN A 159 -5.33 17.25 -8.63
C GLN A 159 -4.85 16.52 -9.88
N ASP A 160 -5.03 15.20 -9.96
CA ASP A 160 -4.64 14.41 -11.14
C ASP A 160 -5.39 14.85 -12.39
N ILE A 161 -6.70 15.13 -12.27
CA ILE A 161 -7.52 15.62 -13.38
C ILE A 161 -6.91 16.91 -13.96
N GLN A 162 -6.41 17.81 -13.11
CA GLN A 162 -5.76 19.06 -13.53
C GLN A 162 -4.40 18.81 -14.21
N ILE A 163 -3.65 17.79 -13.78
CA ILE A 163 -2.33 17.45 -14.34
C ILE A 163 -2.46 16.74 -15.70
N GLU A 164 -3.51 15.94 -15.89
CA GLU A 164 -3.75 15.18 -17.12
C GLU A 164 -4.08 16.08 -18.32
N GLU A 165 -4.77 17.21 -18.07
CA GLU A 165 -4.99 18.27 -19.07
C GLU A 165 -3.68 18.89 -19.58
N LEU A 166 -2.64 18.98 -18.74
CA LEU A 166 -1.35 19.58 -19.08
C LEU A 166 -0.40 18.60 -19.80
N LYS A 167 -0.47 17.30 -19.49
CA LYS A 167 0.43 16.27 -20.05
C LYS A 167 0.15 15.88 -21.50
N ARG A 168 -1.08 16.10 -21.99
CA ARG A 168 -1.42 15.91 -23.42
C ARG A 168 -0.53 16.72 -24.38
N TYR A 169 0.22 17.70 -23.88
CA TYR A 169 1.07 18.55 -24.70
C TYR A 169 2.52 18.03 -24.90
N ARG A 170 3.01 16.99 -24.21
CA ARG A 170 4.47 16.69 -24.17
C ARG A 170 4.94 15.25 -24.40
N ALA A 171 4.10 14.27 -24.66
CA ALA A 171 4.55 12.88 -24.76
C ALA A 171 4.35 12.29 -26.15
N SER A 172 5.33 12.47 -27.04
CA SER A 172 5.42 11.68 -28.28
C SER A 172 6.82 11.60 -28.91
N HIS A 173 7.94 11.72 -28.19
CA HIS A 173 9.25 11.77 -28.90
C HIS A 173 10.44 11.07 -28.22
N LEU A 174 10.25 10.22 -27.20
CA LEU A 174 11.41 9.56 -26.56
C LEU A 174 11.91 8.31 -27.33
N PHE A 175 11.11 7.74 -28.24
CA PHE A 175 11.46 6.52 -28.98
C PHE A 175 11.25 6.58 -30.49
N GLU A 176 10.74 7.68 -31.05
CA GLU A 176 10.50 7.77 -32.50
C GLU A 176 11.80 7.66 -33.32
N ASP A 177 12.96 7.92 -32.70
CA ASP A 177 14.27 7.96 -33.38
C ASP A 177 15.20 6.75 -33.09
N ILE A 178 14.79 5.76 -32.27
CA ILE A 178 15.65 4.60 -31.98
C ILE A 178 15.35 3.47 -32.98
N VAL A 179 16.05 3.48 -34.11
CA VAL A 179 16.06 2.37 -35.07
C VAL A 179 16.95 1.25 -34.53
N SER A 180 16.33 0.27 -33.86
CA SER A 180 16.97 -1.00 -33.46
C SER A 180 15.97 -2.14 -33.63
N ASP A 181 16.45 -3.31 -34.04
CA ASP A 181 15.63 -4.54 -34.17
C ASP A 181 15.00 -4.94 -32.82
N ARG A 182 15.67 -4.59 -31.70
CA ARG A 182 15.14 -4.62 -30.33
C ARG A 182 15.82 -3.54 -29.48
N THR A 183 15.04 -2.60 -28.94
CA THR A 183 15.49 -1.68 -27.90
C THR A 183 14.92 -2.14 -26.57
N SER A 184 15.77 -2.32 -25.56
CA SER A 184 15.34 -2.54 -24.19
C SER A 184 15.94 -1.47 -23.28
N LEU A 185 15.11 -0.90 -22.41
CA LEU A 185 15.57 -0.02 -21.33
C LEU A 185 15.69 -0.85 -20.07
N VAL A 186 16.88 -0.90 -19.48
CA VAL A 186 17.11 -1.60 -18.21
C VAL A 186 17.34 -0.57 -17.11
N LEU A 187 16.45 -0.54 -16.12
CA LEU A 187 16.58 0.23 -14.90
C LEU A 187 17.10 -0.69 -13.79
N ARG A 188 18.00 -0.19 -12.95
CA ARG A 188 18.55 -0.92 -11.80
C ARG A 188 18.52 -0.04 -10.57
N TYR A 189 18.06 -0.60 -9.46
CA TYR A 189 17.99 0.07 -8.16
C TYR A 189 18.57 -0.86 -7.09
N TYR A 190 19.38 -0.28 -6.21
CA TYR A 190 19.85 -0.96 -5.01
C TYR A 190 18.89 -0.63 -3.86
N VAL A 191 18.45 -1.65 -3.15
CA VAL A 191 17.57 -1.54 -1.99
C VAL A 191 18.35 -1.98 -0.78
N LYS A 192 18.40 -1.14 0.25
CA LYS A 192 19.12 -1.43 1.49
C LYS A 192 18.19 -2.10 2.50
N ALA A 193 18.65 -3.16 3.15
CA ALA A 193 17.90 -3.80 4.23
C ALA A 193 17.59 -2.80 5.36
N GLY A 194 16.35 -2.82 5.86
CA GLY A 194 15.87 -1.94 6.93
C GLY A 194 15.71 -0.46 6.56
N ASP A 195 15.87 -0.06 5.30
CA ASP A 195 15.72 1.33 4.85
C ASP A 195 14.26 1.73 4.60
N PHE A 196 13.44 1.69 5.65
CA PHE A 196 12.01 2.02 5.57
C PHE A 196 11.73 3.48 5.19
N THR A 197 12.66 4.40 5.49
CA THR A 197 12.51 5.83 5.18
C THR A 197 12.53 6.12 3.68
N HIS A 198 13.29 5.36 2.90
CA HIS A 198 13.35 5.47 1.43
C HIS A 198 12.49 4.41 0.72
N GLY A 199 11.71 3.64 1.46
CA GLY A 199 10.83 2.62 0.92
C GLY A 199 9.85 3.17 -0.12
N GLY A 200 9.78 2.54 -1.28
CA GLY A 200 8.85 2.92 -2.37
C GLY A 200 9.42 3.97 -3.33
N GLN A 201 10.68 4.37 -3.18
CA GLN A 201 11.31 5.28 -4.13
C GLN A 201 11.55 4.61 -5.48
N ALA A 202 12.00 3.35 -5.50
CA ALA A 202 12.28 2.65 -6.75
C ALA A 202 10.99 2.50 -7.56
N SER A 203 9.90 2.04 -6.92
CA SER A 203 8.59 1.93 -7.56
C SER A 203 8.09 3.26 -8.13
N SER A 204 8.22 4.35 -7.37
CA SER A 204 7.86 5.71 -7.79
C SER A 204 8.67 6.18 -9.01
N HIS A 205 9.97 5.89 -9.05
CA HIS A 205 10.86 6.25 -10.16
C HIS A 205 10.51 5.47 -11.43
N ILE A 206 10.26 4.18 -11.29
CA ILE A 206 9.93 3.29 -12.41
C ILE A 206 8.56 3.65 -12.99
N LYS A 207 7.56 3.93 -12.15
CA LYS A 207 6.25 4.43 -12.61
C LYS A 207 6.41 5.71 -13.44
N ARG A 208 7.17 6.70 -12.94
CA ARG A 208 7.41 7.96 -13.65
C ARG A 208 8.14 7.73 -14.98
N ALA A 209 9.07 6.79 -15.03
CA ALA A 209 9.72 6.39 -16.27
C ALA A 209 8.70 5.79 -17.24
N LEU A 210 7.92 4.79 -16.84
CA LEU A 210 6.91 4.15 -17.69
C LEU A 210 5.92 5.14 -18.30
N LEU A 211 5.38 6.06 -17.50
CA LEU A 211 4.47 7.10 -18.01
C LEU A 211 5.14 8.02 -19.04
N ARG A 212 6.42 8.37 -18.85
CA ARG A 212 7.18 9.18 -19.83
C ARG A 212 7.48 8.41 -21.11
N LEU A 213 7.57 7.10 -21.03
CA LEU A 213 7.80 6.20 -22.15
C LEU A 213 6.51 5.84 -22.91
N GLY A 214 5.36 6.42 -22.52
CA GLY A 214 4.09 6.22 -23.19
C GLY A 214 3.29 5.01 -22.69
N ALA A 215 3.68 4.38 -21.58
CA ALA A 215 2.86 3.33 -20.99
C ALA A 215 1.51 3.89 -20.53
N THR A 216 0.45 3.09 -20.69
CA THR A 216 -0.88 3.50 -20.21
C THR A 216 -0.87 3.63 -18.68
N PRO A 217 -1.75 4.47 -18.10
CA PRO A 217 -1.87 4.58 -16.65
C PRO A 217 -2.16 3.25 -15.95
N GLN A 218 -2.85 2.31 -16.61
CA GLN A 218 -3.10 0.97 -16.06
C GLN A 218 -1.82 0.14 -15.94
N ILE A 219 -0.96 0.18 -16.96
CA ILE A 219 0.32 -0.56 -16.96
C ILE A 219 1.27 0.04 -15.91
N ALA A 220 1.37 1.36 -15.86
CA ALA A 220 2.20 2.06 -14.87
C ALA A 220 1.76 1.75 -13.43
N ARG A 221 0.43 1.69 -13.17
CA ARG A 221 -0.17 1.29 -11.89
C ARG A 221 0.25 -0.10 -11.44
N ARG A 222 0.00 -1.08 -12.31
CA ARG A 222 0.34 -2.50 -12.09
C ARG A 222 1.81 -2.68 -11.75
N CYS A 223 2.67 -2.09 -12.57
CA CYS A 223 4.11 -2.16 -12.37
C CYS A 223 4.55 -1.47 -11.07
N GLY A 224 4.02 -0.27 -10.77
CA GLY A 224 4.35 0.46 -9.55
C GLY A 224 4.01 -0.32 -8.29
N ILE A 225 2.82 -0.89 -8.18
CA ILE A 225 2.39 -1.64 -6.99
C ILE A 225 3.19 -2.94 -6.83
N ALA A 226 3.39 -3.70 -7.91
CA ALA A 226 4.20 -4.92 -7.87
C ALA A 226 5.63 -4.63 -7.38
N ILE A 227 6.25 -3.55 -7.87
CA ILE A 227 7.59 -3.17 -7.44
C ILE A 227 7.60 -2.66 -6.01
N TYR A 228 6.60 -1.89 -5.58
CA TYR A 228 6.54 -1.44 -4.19
C TYR A 228 6.53 -2.61 -3.20
N GLU A 229 5.69 -3.62 -3.45
CA GLU A 229 5.61 -4.80 -2.59
C GLU A 229 6.92 -5.61 -2.64
N ALA A 230 7.55 -5.73 -3.81
CA ALA A 230 8.83 -6.41 -3.95
C ALA A 230 9.97 -5.65 -3.26
N GLU A 231 9.98 -4.32 -3.37
CA GLU A 231 10.91 -3.41 -2.68
C GLU A 231 10.77 -3.53 -1.16
N MET A 232 9.53 -3.57 -0.64
CA MET A 232 9.28 -3.77 0.78
C MET A 232 9.76 -5.13 1.26
N ASN A 233 9.55 -6.19 0.47
CA ASN A 233 10.07 -7.52 0.81
C ASN A 233 11.61 -7.51 0.91
N LEU A 234 12.30 -6.79 0.01
CA LEU A 234 13.75 -6.61 0.08
C LEU A 234 14.19 -5.86 1.36
N ILE A 235 13.46 -4.82 1.75
CA ILE A 235 13.75 -4.04 2.96
C ILE A 235 13.53 -4.88 4.22
N ILE A 236 12.47 -5.67 4.27
CA ILE A 236 12.01 -6.39 5.47
C ILE A 236 12.76 -7.70 5.69
N HIS A 237 12.93 -8.51 4.63
CA HIS A 237 13.30 -9.92 4.79
C HIS A 237 14.76 -10.24 4.47
N THR A 238 15.50 -9.29 3.90
CA THR A 238 16.91 -9.51 3.51
C THR A 238 17.87 -9.04 4.60
N THR A 239 19.09 -9.60 4.60
CA THR A 239 20.13 -9.21 5.56
C THR A 239 21.05 -8.11 5.03
N GLN A 240 21.26 -8.06 3.71
CA GLN A 240 22.20 -7.12 3.07
C GLN A 240 21.51 -6.19 2.06
N GLY A 241 20.19 -6.29 1.92
CA GLY A 241 19.46 -5.62 0.85
C GLY A 241 19.38 -6.49 -0.41
N GLY A 242 19.06 -5.86 -1.53
CA GLY A 242 18.94 -6.53 -2.81
C GLY A 242 18.93 -5.56 -3.99
N ILE A 243 18.68 -6.11 -5.17
CA ILE A 243 18.66 -5.36 -6.42
C ILE A 243 17.29 -5.53 -7.05
N ILE A 244 16.71 -4.42 -7.49
CA ILE A 244 15.56 -4.40 -8.39
C ILE A 244 16.08 -4.12 -9.80
N ARG A 245 15.76 -5.00 -10.75
CA ARG A 245 16.04 -4.81 -12.18
C ARG A 245 14.73 -4.79 -12.94
N VAL A 246 14.53 -3.75 -13.75
CA VAL A 246 13.36 -3.65 -14.63
C VAL A 246 13.81 -3.50 -16.07
N GLY A 247 13.52 -4.51 -16.88
CA GLY A 247 13.67 -4.49 -18.33
C GLY A 247 12.36 -4.09 -18.99
N ILE A 248 12.37 -3.00 -19.74
CA ILE A 248 11.22 -2.51 -20.51
C ILE A 248 11.48 -2.80 -21.98
N GLU A 249 10.66 -3.66 -22.56
CA GLU A 249 10.67 -4.04 -23.97
C GLU A 249 9.31 -3.68 -24.61
N PRO A 250 9.20 -3.64 -25.95
CA PRO A 250 7.95 -3.27 -26.62
C PRO A 250 6.75 -4.17 -26.31
N THR A 251 6.99 -5.44 -25.97
CA THR A 251 5.92 -6.44 -25.75
C THR A 251 5.75 -6.83 -24.29
N ASN A 252 6.68 -6.45 -23.42
CA ASN A 252 6.64 -6.85 -22.03
C ASN A 252 7.53 -5.96 -21.14
N ILE A 253 7.17 -5.92 -19.85
CA ILE A 253 8.01 -5.40 -18.78
C ILE A 253 8.40 -6.59 -17.89
N LEU A 254 9.69 -6.87 -17.81
CA LEU A 254 10.27 -7.87 -16.92
C LEU A 254 10.83 -7.17 -15.68
N MET A 255 10.36 -7.55 -14.50
CA MET A 255 10.83 -7.03 -13.23
C MET A 255 11.42 -8.19 -12.43
N GLU A 256 12.62 -7.99 -11.91
CA GLU A 256 13.35 -8.99 -11.13
C GLU A 256 13.81 -8.36 -9.82
N THR A 257 13.63 -9.07 -8.71
CA THR A 257 14.27 -8.73 -7.44
C THR A 257 15.15 -9.88 -6.98
N ILE A 258 16.39 -9.55 -6.62
CA ILE A 258 17.41 -10.53 -6.23
C ILE A 258 18.02 -10.09 -4.91
N ASP A 259 18.13 -11.01 -3.95
CA ASP A 259 18.81 -10.81 -2.67
C ASP A 259 19.67 -12.01 -2.27
N GLU A 260 20.60 -11.77 -1.34
CA GLU A 260 21.41 -12.81 -0.68
C GLU A 260 21.01 -12.95 0.80
N GLY A 261 19.70 -13.10 1.05
CA GLY A 261 19.10 -13.19 2.38
C GLY A 261 18.87 -14.62 2.89
N PRO A 262 18.02 -14.79 3.92
CA PRO A 262 17.71 -16.09 4.51
C PRO A 262 16.95 -17.02 3.56
N GLY A 263 16.38 -16.49 2.48
CA GLY A 263 15.50 -17.22 1.58
C GLY A 263 14.14 -17.53 2.21
N ILE A 264 13.25 -18.08 1.39
CA ILE A 264 11.90 -18.50 1.75
C ILE A 264 11.91 -20.03 1.87
N PRO A 265 11.74 -20.60 3.08
CA PRO A 265 11.77 -22.06 3.27
C PRO A 265 10.60 -22.79 2.61
N ASP A 266 9.43 -22.17 2.63
CA ASP A 266 8.19 -22.70 2.05
C ASP A 266 7.49 -21.58 1.27
N ILE A 267 7.53 -21.69 -0.06
CA ILE A 267 6.96 -20.68 -0.95
C ILE A 267 5.42 -20.73 -0.93
N GLU A 268 4.81 -21.91 -0.82
CA GLU A 268 3.34 -22.03 -0.77
C GLU A 268 2.79 -21.36 0.50
N LEU A 269 3.46 -21.59 1.62
CA LEU A 269 3.11 -20.93 2.87
C LEU A 269 3.31 -19.41 2.80
N ALA A 270 4.41 -18.95 2.19
CA ALA A 270 4.67 -17.53 1.98
C ALA A 270 3.62 -16.82 1.09
N MET A 271 2.98 -17.54 0.19
CA MET A 271 1.88 -17.03 -0.65
C MET A 271 0.54 -16.95 0.08
N THR A 272 0.42 -17.52 1.29
CA THR A 272 -0.82 -17.50 2.06
C THR A 272 -1.08 -16.08 2.60
N PRO A 273 -2.24 -15.46 2.28
CA PRO A 273 -2.58 -14.15 2.79
C PRO A 273 -2.52 -14.08 4.32
N GLY A 274 -1.83 -13.07 4.85
CA GLY A 274 -1.65 -12.87 6.29
C GLY A 274 -0.46 -13.61 6.89
N TYR A 275 0.19 -14.52 6.16
CA TYR A 275 1.41 -15.16 6.61
C TYR A 275 2.62 -14.26 6.38
N SER A 276 3.45 -14.07 7.41
CA SER A 276 4.69 -13.30 7.29
C SER A 276 5.75 -13.82 8.26
N THR A 277 7.02 -13.77 7.83
CA THR A 277 8.20 -14.05 8.64
C THR A 277 8.83 -12.78 9.24
N ALA A 278 8.18 -11.62 9.11
CA ALA A 278 8.67 -10.36 9.66
C ALA A 278 8.76 -10.42 11.19
N SER A 279 9.79 -9.78 11.76
CA SER A 279 9.96 -9.66 13.21
C SER A 279 8.83 -8.84 13.83
N GLU A 280 8.66 -8.98 15.15
CA GLU A 280 7.66 -8.22 15.91
C GLU A 280 7.89 -6.71 15.77
N GLU A 281 9.16 -6.27 15.87
CA GLU A 281 9.57 -4.87 15.64
C GLU A 281 9.13 -4.34 14.27
N VAL A 282 9.27 -5.13 13.20
CA VAL A 282 8.85 -4.72 11.84
C VAL A 282 7.32 -4.64 11.73
N ARG A 283 6.60 -5.54 12.42
CA ARG A 283 5.13 -5.51 12.47
C ARG A 283 4.61 -4.33 13.27
N GLU A 284 5.30 -3.95 14.34
CA GLU A 284 4.99 -2.75 15.12
C GLU A 284 5.17 -1.46 14.30
N LEU A 285 6.09 -1.45 13.33
CA LEU A 285 6.23 -0.36 12.35
C LEU A 285 5.11 -0.34 11.29
N GLY A 286 4.16 -1.28 11.35
CA GLY A 286 3.03 -1.40 10.44
C GLY A 286 3.29 -2.24 9.19
N PHE A 287 4.50 -2.78 9.02
CA PHE A 287 4.89 -3.58 7.86
C PHE A 287 4.76 -5.09 8.12
N GLY A 288 4.96 -5.93 7.10
CA GLY A 288 4.98 -7.39 7.30
C GLY A 288 3.61 -8.01 7.59
N ALA A 289 2.53 -7.41 7.07
CA ALA A 289 1.15 -7.92 7.16
C ALA A 289 0.89 -9.22 6.39
N GLY A 290 1.86 -9.72 5.60
CA GLY A 290 1.73 -10.99 4.86
C GLY A 290 0.86 -10.92 3.60
N MET A 291 0.74 -9.73 2.99
CA MET A 291 -0.05 -9.54 1.76
C MET A 291 0.79 -9.29 0.51
N GLY A 292 2.09 -9.02 0.66
CA GLY A 292 2.91 -8.47 -0.44
C GLY A 292 3.01 -9.39 -1.66
N LEU A 293 3.34 -10.66 -1.47
CA LEU A 293 3.45 -11.62 -2.58
C LEU A 293 2.11 -11.82 -3.31
N LYS A 294 0.99 -11.84 -2.57
CA LYS A 294 -0.34 -11.95 -3.19
C LYS A 294 -0.73 -10.70 -3.97
N ASN A 295 -0.36 -9.52 -3.48
CA ASN A 295 -0.56 -8.26 -4.19
C ASN A 295 0.27 -8.23 -5.49
N ILE A 296 1.51 -8.71 -5.46
CA ILE A 296 2.35 -8.83 -6.66
C ILE A 296 1.69 -9.75 -7.70
N GLU A 297 1.23 -10.92 -7.29
CA GLU A 297 0.56 -11.88 -8.18
C GLU A 297 -0.66 -11.24 -8.85
N ARG A 298 -1.50 -10.52 -8.11
CA ARG A 298 -2.66 -9.79 -8.66
C ARG A 298 -2.26 -8.70 -9.67
N CYS A 299 -1.11 -8.07 -9.48
CA CYS A 299 -0.66 -6.95 -10.32
C CYS A 299 0.08 -7.39 -11.59
N THR A 300 0.48 -8.66 -11.72
CA THR A 300 1.35 -9.16 -12.78
C THR A 300 0.65 -10.20 -13.64
N ASP A 301 1.12 -10.43 -14.87
CA ASP A 301 0.55 -11.47 -15.76
C ASP A 301 1.20 -12.83 -15.51
N SER A 302 2.45 -12.83 -15.03
CA SER A 302 3.11 -14.04 -14.53
C SER A 302 4.10 -13.67 -13.43
N MET A 303 4.22 -14.54 -12.44
CA MET A 303 5.12 -14.42 -11.30
C MET A 303 5.80 -15.77 -11.05
N HIS A 304 7.10 -15.74 -10.77
CA HIS A 304 7.89 -16.93 -10.43
C HIS A 304 8.86 -16.59 -9.29
N ILE A 305 8.94 -17.46 -8.29
CA ILE A 305 9.84 -17.30 -7.15
C ILE A 305 10.79 -18.49 -7.12
N GLU A 306 12.08 -18.19 -7.09
CA GLU A 306 13.13 -19.15 -6.79
C GLU A 306 13.77 -18.75 -5.47
N SER A 307 13.79 -19.66 -4.50
CA SER A 307 14.45 -19.39 -3.23
C SER A 307 15.10 -20.63 -2.67
N THR A 308 16.25 -20.45 -2.06
CA THR A 308 16.95 -21.51 -1.34
C THR A 308 17.28 -21.00 0.07
N PRO A 309 16.88 -21.72 1.13
CA PRO A 309 17.23 -21.36 2.50
C PRO A 309 18.72 -21.09 2.67
N GLY A 310 19.05 -19.91 3.20
CA GLY A 310 20.41 -19.44 3.43
C GLY A 310 21.17 -18.95 2.18
N LYS A 311 20.53 -18.88 1.00
CA LYS A 311 21.14 -18.35 -0.24
C LYS A 311 20.39 -17.18 -0.87
N GLY A 312 19.22 -16.82 -0.34
CA GLY A 312 18.40 -15.71 -0.81
C GLY A 312 17.23 -16.10 -1.71
N THR A 313 16.64 -15.09 -2.33
CA THR A 313 15.45 -15.21 -3.17
C THR A 313 15.64 -14.44 -4.48
N HIS A 314 15.16 -15.04 -5.57
CA HIS A 314 14.98 -14.40 -6.86
C HIS A 314 13.50 -14.44 -7.22
N LEU A 315 12.87 -13.28 -7.22
CA LEU A 315 11.49 -13.10 -7.66
C LEU A 315 11.50 -12.48 -9.06
N THR A 316 10.81 -13.13 -9.98
CA THR A 316 10.61 -12.69 -11.36
C THR A 316 9.12 -12.39 -11.58
N MET A 317 8.83 -11.22 -12.13
CA MET A 317 7.48 -10.73 -12.41
C MET A 317 7.42 -10.19 -13.84
N LYS A 318 6.32 -10.47 -14.55
CA LYS A 318 6.14 -10.01 -15.93
C LYS A 318 4.80 -9.34 -16.13
N ILE A 319 4.81 -8.23 -16.85
CA ILE A 319 3.60 -7.60 -17.40
C ILE A 319 3.70 -7.64 -18.93
N LEU A 320 2.68 -8.16 -19.59
CA LEU A 320 2.53 -8.17 -21.03
C LEU A 320 2.00 -6.80 -21.48
N LEU A 321 2.66 -6.24 -22.50
CA LEU A 321 2.22 -5.01 -23.14
C LEU A 321 1.40 -5.36 -24.38
N PRO A 322 0.30 -4.65 -24.65
CA PRO A 322 -0.42 -4.81 -25.90
C PRO A 322 0.53 -4.50 -27.08
N PRO A 323 0.40 -5.21 -28.21
CA PRO A 323 1.18 -4.89 -29.39
C PRO A 323 0.93 -3.43 -29.80
N PRO A 324 1.95 -2.71 -30.26
CA PRO A 324 1.76 -1.34 -30.74
C PRO A 324 0.70 -1.33 -31.85
N GLU A 325 -0.32 -0.48 -31.71
CA GLU A 325 -1.34 -0.29 -32.74
C GLU A 325 -0.64 0.13 -34.04
N GLY A 326 -0.57 -0.77 -35.05
CA GLY A 326 0.02 -0.42 -36.34
C GLY A 326 0.82 -1.46 -37.13
N ARG A 327 0.80 -2.76 -36.79
CA ARG A 327 1.18 -3.80 -37.74
C ARG A 327 0.16 -4.93 -37.74
N ALA A 328 -0.69 -4.95 -38.77
CA ALA A 328 -1.46 -6.12 -39.12
C ALA A 328 -0.50 -7.32 -39.24
N PRO A 329 -0.88 -8.53 -38.76
CA PRO A 329 -0.08 -9.70 -39.04
C PRO A 329 -0.04 -9.89 -40.56
N GLU A 330 1.15 -9.88 -41.15
CA GLU A 330 1.34 -10.32 -42.53
C GLU A 330 0.80 -11.76 -42.60
N ALA A 331 -0.34 -11.90 -43.27
CA ALA A 331 -0.94 -13.19 -43.54
C ALA A 331 0.12 -14.05 -44.25
N ALA A 332 0.47 -15.18 -43.63
CA ALA A 332 1.36 -16.17 -44.21
C ALA A 332 0.87 -16.52 -45.62
N SER A 333 1.56 -16.02 -46.63
CA SER A 333 1.32 -16.37 -48.02
C SER A 333 1.66 -17.84 -48.18
N GLN A 334 0.61 -18.64 -48.28
CA GLN A 334 0.68 -20.03 -48.72
C GLN A 334 1.38 -20.06 -50.09
N ARG A 335 2.65 -20.48 -50.11
CA ARG A 335 3.26 -20.96 -51.34
C ARG A 335 2.63 -22.31 -51.66
N GLY A 336 1.79 -22.30 -52.68
CA GLY A 336 1.23 -23.52 -53.27
C GLY A 336 2.35 -24.42 -53.78
N GLU A 337 2.33 -25.66 -53.33
CA GLU A 337 2.98 -26.77 -54.03
C GLU A 337 2.14 -27.09 -55.28
N GLY A 338 2.59 -26.55 -56.41
CA GLY A 338 2.17 -26.99 -57.73
C GLY A 338 2.89 -28.28 -58.09
N LYS A 339 2.13 -29.37 -58.20
CA LYS A 339 2.50 -30.62 -58.88
C LYS A 339 3.08 -30.34 -60.27
N LEU A 340 4.16 -31.03 -60.61
CA LEU A 340 4.38 -31.66 -61.91
C LEU A 340 5.16 -32.96 -61.71
#